data_AF-A0A2V9QJ02-F1
#
_entry.id   AF-A0A2V9QJ02-F1
#
_cell.length_a   1.000
_cell.length_b   1.000
_cell.length_c   1.000
_cell.angle_alpha   90.00
_cell.angle_beta   90.00
_cell.angle_gamma   90.00
#
_symmetry.space_group_name_H-M   'P 1'
#
loop_
_entity.id
_entity.type
_entity.pdbx_description
1 polymer ?
#
loop_
_entity_poly.entity_id
_entity_poly.type
_entity_poly.pdbx_seq_one_letter_code
_entity_poly.pdbx_strand_id
1 'polypeptide(L)'
;MNGFLKHRRCVGILVFLLTLCSVATSGQSHDLELSRDARPWEFFCAVGTRAGLFGNESGNFEAWVYPLKIFRNFHLRFLTDGRSIPAETLVRTVTVRPESSAILYAGDTFSVKETLLVPVRESGAVIVLEVETVHPLEIEAIFERDFQLEWPAALGGTYSDWDAGVHAFYFGEEQRKYAAFVGSPTAVFSAQEYQTNYSDSPASALRLGPTLKGKETKIIAVAASVSGRDDAEASYRRLSADYSAEAKDSAKYYRDFLARTVSVELPDAQLQQAYDWARISAMQGLVTNPYLGTGLIAGYRTSGRGQRPGFAWFFGRDSFWTALALDSEGDFATAKTALDFVSKYQRADGKIPHEISQGASFVNWF
;
A
#
# COMPACT_ATOMS: atom_id res chain seq x y z
N MET A 1 -6.38 -82.68 -57.03
CA MET A 1 -4.95 -82.74 -56.67
C MET A 1 -4.59 -81.48 -55.90
N ASN A 2 -4.03 -81.70 -54.70
CA ASN A 2 -3.36 -80.79 -53.75
C ASN A 2 -2.83 -79.46 -54.35
N GLY A 3 -2.84 -78.30 -53.68
CA GLY A 3 -3.15 -77.99 -52.30
C GLY A 3 -2.77 -76.54 -51.95
N PHE A 4 -2.97 -76.22 -50.66
CA PHE A 4 -2.36 -75.14 -49.87
C PHE A 4 -2.75 -73.66 -50.08
N LEU A 5 -3.66 -73.23 -49.19
CA LEU A 5 -3.58 -72.10 -48.26
C LEU A 5 -2.84 -70.81 -48.69
N LYS A 6 -3.60 -69.72 -48.77
CA LYS A 6 -3.16 -68.39 -48.30
C LYS A 6 -4.32 -67.67 -47.61
N HIS A 7 -4.27 -67.65 -46.27
CA HIS A 7 -5.07 -66.75 -45.46
C HIS A 7 -4.52 -65.32 -45.58
N ARG A 8 -5.36 -64.37 -45.99
CA ARG A 8 -5.19 -62.94 -45.68
C ARG A 8 -6.49 -62.45 -45.05
N ARG A 9 -6.48 -62.34 -43.71
CA ARG A 9 -7.52 -61.70 -42.93
C ARG A 9 -7.33 -60.19 -43.01
N CYS A 10 -8.38 -59.48 -43.41
CA CYS A 10 -8.50 -58.03 -43.27
C CYS A 10 -8.44 -57.66 -41.79
N VAL A 11 -7.43 -56.87 -41.40
CA VAL A 11 -7.38 -56.21 -40.09
C VAL A 11 -8.09 -54.88 -40.26
N GLY A 12 -9.31 -54.77 -39.72
CA GLY A 12 -10.00 -53.50 -39.54
C GLY A 12 -9.33 -52.73 -38.41
N ILE A 13 -8.84 -51.53 -38.70
CA ILE A 13 -8.30 -50.61 -37.70
C ILE A 13 -9.49 -49.98 -36.98
N LEU A 14 -9.72 -50.38 -35.73
CA LEU A 14 -10.68 -49.75 -34.83
C LEU A 14 -9.95 -48.60 -34.11
N VAL A 15 -10.17 -47.36 -34.55
CA VAL A 15 -9.65 -46.16 -33.89
C VAL A 15 -10.52 -45.89 -32.66
N PHE A 16 -10.02 -46.21 -31.47
CA PHE A 16 -10.59 -45.76 -30.21
C PHE A 16 -10.22 -44.28 -30.01
N LEU A 17 -11.17 -43.38 -30.28
CA LEU A 17 -11.08 -41.98 -29.85
C LEU A 17 -11.34 -41.92 -28.34
N LEU A 18 -10.26 -41.89 -27.56
CA LEU A 18 -10.29 -41.46 -26.16
C LEU A 18 -10.49 -39.94 -26.14
N THR A 19 -11.74 -39.51 -26.02
CA THR A 19 -12.06 -38.14 -25.60
C THR A 19 -11.59 -37.94 -24.16
N LEU A 20 -10.39 -37.40 -24.00
CA LEU A 20 -9.95 -36.76 -22.78
C LEU A 20 -10.86 -35.55 -22.54
N CYS A 21 -11.88 -35.73 -21.70
CA CYS A 21 -12.54 -34.61 -21.04
C CYS A 21 -11.51 -33.96 -20.13
N SER A 22 -10.80 -32.97 -20.64
CA SER A 22 -10.10 -31.99 -19.83
C SER A 22 -11.15 -31.31 -18.97
N VAL A 23 -11.31 -31.75 -17.72
CA VAL A 23 -11.91 -30.90 -16.70
C VAL A 23 -10.91 -29.77 -16.51
N ALA A 24 -11.09 -28.71 -17.28
CA ALA A 24 -10.52 -27.43 -16.93
C ALA A 24 -11.19 -27.07 -15.60
N THR A 25 -10.51 -27.33 -14.48
CA THR A 25 -10.70 -26.56 -13.27
C THR A 25 -10.37 -25.13 -13.67
N SER A 26 -11.40 -24.41 -14.11
CA SER A 26 -11.38 -22.96 -14.10
C SER A 26 -11.19 -22.58 -12.63
N GLY A 27 -9.94 -22.39 -12.22
CA GLY A 27 -9.63 -21.68 -10.99
C GLY A 27 -10.34 -20.36 -11.11
N GLN A 28 -11.51 -20.24 -10.49
CA GLN A 28 -12.13 -18.94 -10.29
C GLN A 28 -11.09 -18.14 -9.55
N SER A 29 -10.59 -17.07 -10.19
CA SER A 29 -9.87 -16.01 -9.51
C SER A 29 -10.80 -15.49 -8.43
N HIS A 30 -10.77 -16.09 -7.26
CA HIS A 30 -11.40 -15.53 -6.08
C HIS A 30 -10.67 -14.21 -5.82
N ASP A 31 -11.39 -13.09 -5.90
CA ASP A 31 -10.84 -11.83 -5.44
C ASP A 31 -10.48 -12.01 -3.96
N LEU A 32 -9.18 -12.04 -3.64
CA LEU A 32 -8.72 -12.22 -2.27
C LEU A 32 -9.26 -11.08 -1.40
N GLU A 33 -10.04 -11.45 -0.39
CA GLU A 33 -10.55 -10.53 0.59
C GLU A 33 -10.54 -11.19 1.97
N LEU A 34 -10.15 -10.42 2.99
CA LEU A 34 -10.37 -10.75 4.39
C LEU A 34 -11.26 -9.67 4.99
N SER A 35 -12.26 -10.08 5.75
CA SER A 35 -13.12 -9.16 6.49
C SER A 35 -13.39 -9.69 7.89
N ARG A 36 -13.38 -8.79 8.88
CA ARG A 36 -13.69 -9.10 10.27
C ARG A 36 -14.01 -7.83 11.07
N ASP A 37 -14.49 -8.02 12.29
CA ASP A 37 -14.57 -6.95 13.27
C ASP A 37 -13.19 -6.35 13.54
N ALA A 38 -13.18 -5.04 13.71
CA ALA A 38 -11.97 -4.28 13.96
C ALA A 38 -11.46 -4.47 15.40
N ARG A 39 -10.14 -4.40 15.53
CA ARG A 39 -9.38 -4.45 16.77
C ARG A 39 -8.53 -3.17 16.81
N PRO A 40 -8.97 -2.12 17.52
CA PRO A 40 -8.37 -0.78 17.40
C PRO A 40 -6.84 -0.68 17.60
N TRP A 41 -6.23 -1.64 18.31
CA TRP A 41 -4.79 -1.71 18.57
C TRP A 41 -3.98 -2.54 17.55
N GLU A 42 -4.66 -3.29 16.68
CA GLU A 42 -4.04 -4.19 15.72
C GLU A 42 -3.39 -3.37 14.60
N PHE A 43 -2.22 -3.81 14.12
CA PHE A 43 -1.53 -3.12 13.04
C PHE A 43 -2.32 -3.22 11.73
N PHE A 44 -2.40 -2.10 11.03
CA PHE A 44 -3.13 -1.97 9.78
C PHE A 44 -2.28 -1.18 8.79
N CYS A 45 -2.31 -1.58 7.51
CA CYS A 45 -1.53 -0.89 6.49
C CYS A 45 -2.14 -1.03 5.10
N ALA A 46 -1.75 -0.11 4.21
CA ALA A 46 -1.86 -0.25 2.77
C ALA A 46 -0.50 0.10 2.18
N VAL A 47 -0.03 -0.66 1.18
CA VAL A 47 1.36 -0.63 0.72
C VAL A 47 1.47 -0.74 -0.79
N GLY A 48 2.43 -0.01 -1.33
CA GLY A 48 2.94 -0.14 -2.68
C GLY A 48 4.46 -0.18 -2.66
N THR A 49 5.08 -0.31 -3.83
CA THR A 49 6.55 -0.43 -3.90
C THR A 49 7.25 0.88 -3.55
N ARG A 50 6.57 2.03 -3.61
CA ARG A 50 7.16 3.38 -3.43
C ARG A 50 6.55 4.18 -2.29
N ALA A 51 5.52 3.68 -1.63
CA ALA A 51 4.80 4.37 -0.59
C ALA A 51 4.09 3.38 0.35
N GLY A 52 3.67 3.86 1.51
CA GLY A 52 2.90 3.07 2.47
C GLY A 52 2.15 3.95 3.47
N LEU A 53 0.99 3.46 3.90
CA LEU A 53 0.24 3.99 5.03
C LEU A 53 0.31 2.97 6.15
N PHE A 54 0.83 3.36 7.31
CA PHE A 54 1.06 2.46 8.45
C PHE A 54 0.34 2.95 9.67
N GLY A 55 -0.40 2.07 10.33
CA GLY A 55 -1.26 2.50 11.42
C GLY A 55 -1.90 1.36 12.16
N ASN A 56 -3.13 1.58 12.57
CA ASN A 56 -3.95 0.59 13.25
C ASN A 56 -5.41 0.66 12.77
N GLU A 57 -6.20 -0.32 13.19
CA GLU A 57 -7.59 -0.45 12.78
C GLU A 57 -8.53 0.59 13.41
N SER A 58 -8.01 1.50 14.23
CA SER A 58 -8.79 2.65 14.72
C SER A 58 -8.89 3.79 13.71
N GLY A 59 -8.19 3.70 12.59
CA GLY A 59 -8.08 4.77 11.59
C GLY A 59 -6.93 5.75 11.85
N ASN A 60 -6.05 5.43 12.81
CA ASN A 60 -4.84 6.22 13.04
C ASN A 60 -3.67 5.71 12.20
N PHE A 61 -3.02 6.58 11.43
CA PHE A 61 -1.85 6.18 10.64
C PHE A 61 -0.81 7.30 10.41
N GLU A 62 0.34 6.89 9.90
CA GLU A 62 1.40 7.71 9.31
C GLU A 62 1.55 7.39 7.82
N ALA A 63 2.06 8.34 7.05
CA ALA A 63 2.25 8.20 5.62
C ALA A 63 3.72 8.30 5.22
N TRP A 64 4.11 7.41 4.31
CA TRP A 64 5.45 7.31 3.75
C TRP A 64 5.39 7.32 2.23
N VAL A 65 6.31 8.05 1.61
CA VAL A 65 6.65 7.96 0.18
C VAL A 65 8.16 7.85 0.10
N TYR A 66 8.65 6.65 -0.14
CA TYR A 66 10.03 6.30 0.20
C TYR A 66 11.08 7.18 -0.49
N PRO A 67 12.08 7.69 0.26
CA PRO A 67 12.38 7.46 1.69
C PRO A 67 11.85 8.56 2.63
N LEU A 68 10.78 9.29 2.26
CA LEU A 68 10.21 10.39 3.04
C LEU A 68 9.06 9.90 3.92
N LYS A 69 9.07 10.26 5.21
CA LYS A 69 7.87 10.35 6.02
C LYS A 69 7.18 11.68 5.73
N ILE A 70 5.86 11.67 5.65
CA ILE A 70 5.07 12.83 5.26
C ILE A 70 4.38 13.43 6.49
N PHE A 71 3.63 12.60 7.20
CA PHE A 71 2.94 12.95 8.43
C PHE A 71 2.79 11.73 9.35
N ARG A 72 2.40 12.00 10.58
CA ARG A 72 1.95 11.00 11.55
C ARG A 72 0.66 11.44 12.23
N ASN A 73 0.08 10.56 13.05
CA ASN A 73 -1.14 10.82 13.80
C ASN A 73 -2.30 11.29 12.93
N PHE A 74 -2.37 10.81 11.68
CA PHE A 74 -3.55 11.04 10.87
C PHE A 74 -4.76 10.42 11.55
N HIS A 75 -5.88 11.13 11.61
CA HIS A 75 -7.16 10.62 12.07
C HIS A 75 -8.30 11.47 11.49
N LEU A 76 -9.49 10.89 11.48
CA LEU A 76 -10.70 11.55 11.00
C LEU A 76 -11.58 12.00 12.17
N ARG A 77 -12.28 13.12 11.96
CA ARG A 77 -13.44 13.52 12.76
C ARG A 77 -14.65 13.68 11.87
N PHE A 78 -15.79 13.21 12.38
CA PHE A 78 -17.08 13.39 11.73
C PHE A 78 -17.84 14.52 12.40
N LEU A 79 -18.19 15.54 11.60
CA LEU A 79 -18.88 16.73 12.03
C LEU A 79 -20.35 16.62 11.61
N THR A 80 -21.26 16.49 12.57
CA THR A 80 -22.69 16.34 12.31
C THR A 80 -23.52 16.85 13.48
N ASP A 81 -24.64 17.52 13.21
CA ASP A 81 -25.55 18.11 14.21
C ASP A 81 -24.83 18.99 15.27
N GLY A 82 -23.81 19.74 14.86
CA GLY A 82 -23.00 20.58 15.76
C GLY A 82 -22.06 19.81 16.69
N ARG A 83 -21.93 18.49 16.52
CA ARG A 83 -21.01 17.62 17.27
C ARG A 83 -19.78 17.29 16.42
N SER A 84 -18.65 17.11 17.09
CA SER A 84 -17.43 16.55 16.51
C SER A 84 -17.19 15.18 17.14
N ILE A 85 -17.25 14.13 16.32
CA ILE A 85 -17.14 12.74 16.77
C ILE A 85 -15.80 12.18 16.27
N PRO A 86 -14.90 11.73 17.16
CA PRO A 86 -13.67 11.04 16.75
C PRO A 86 -14.01 9.73 16.04
N ALA A 87 -13.48 9.53 14.82
CA ALA A 87 -13.84 8.38 13.98
C ALA A 87 -13.50 7.03 14.64
N GLU A 88 -12.44 6.97 15.46
CA GLU A 88 -12.01 5.77 16.18
C GLU A 88 -13.10 5.19 17.10
N THR A 89 -14.07 6.00 17.52
CA THR A 89 -15.19 5.57 18.36
C THR A 89 -16.30 4.85 17.57
N LEU A 90 -16.27 4.93 16.24
CA LEU A 90 -17.32 4.46 15.35
C LEU A 90 -16.89 3.29 14.46
N VAL A 91 -15.65 2.80 14.62
CA VAL A 91 -15.11 1.67 13.87
C VAL A 91 -15.95 0.42 14.09
N ARG A 92 -16.20 -0.33 13.01
CA ARG A 92 -16.95 -1.60 13.03
C ARG A 92 -16.14 -2.74 12.46
N THR A 93 -15.83 -2.66 11.17
CA THR A 93 -15.19 -3.75 10.43
C THR A 93 -13.99 -3.24 9.66
N VAL A 94 -13.03 -4.12 9.48
CA VAL A 94 -11.92 -3.94 8.55
C VAL A 94 -12.07 -4.93 7.40
N THR A 95 -11.71 -4.50 6.20
CA THR A 95 -11.68 -5.34 5.01
C THR A 95 -10.37 -5.12 4.27
N VAL A 96 -9.65 -6.18 3.94
CA VAL A 96 -8.34 -6.09 3.27
C VAL A 96 -8.39 -6.88 1.98
N ARG A 97 -7.89 -6.25 0.92
CA ARG A 97 -7.62 -6.80 -0.41
C ARG A 97 -6.14 -6.58 -0.71
N PRO A 98 -5.51 -7.34 -1.63
CA PRO A 98 -4.09 -7.15 -1.94
C PRO A 98 -3.70 -5.70 -2.26
N GLU A 99 -4.58 -4.97 -2.94
CA GLU A 99 -4.38 -3.58 -3.36
C GLU A 99 -4.86 -2.50 -2.37
N SER A 100 -5.65 -2.86 -1.35
CA SER A 100 -6.27 -1.85 -0.47
C SER A 100 -6.72 -2.38 0.89
N SER A 101 -6.85 -1.47 1.84
CA SER A 101 -7.27 -1.77 3.20
C SER A 101 -8.36 -0.79 3.61
N ALA A 102 -9.51 -1.27 4.05
CA ALA A 102 -10.68 -0.46 4.33
C ALA A 102 -11.18 -0.59 5.77
N ILE A 103 -11.65 0.51 6.33
CA ILE A 103 -12.30 0.63 7.64
C ILE A 103 -13.73 1.12 7.43
N LEU A 104 -14.70 0.43 8.02
CA LEU A 104 -16.09 0.89 8.08
C LEU A 104 -16.36 1.58 9.41
N TYR A 105 -16.78 2.84 9.34
CA TYR A 105 -17.30 3.62 10.45
C TYR A 105 -18.84 3.67 10.36
N ALA A 106 -19.53 3.44 11.47
CA ALA A 106 -20.99 3.51 11.52
C ALA A 106 -21.50 4.29 12.75
N GLY A 107 -22.16 5.42 12.47
CA GLY A 107 -22.99 6.15 13.43
C GLY A 107 -24.48 5.82 13.24
N ASP A 108 -25.34 6.48 14.02
CA ASP A 108 -26.79 6.21 14.00
C ASP A 108 -27.46 6.62 12.68
N THR A 109 -26.91 7.63 12.01
CA THR A 109 -27.52 8.31 10.85
C THR A 109 -26.59 8.36 9.63
N PHE A 110 -25.39 7.79 9.74
CA PHE A 110 -24.42 7.77 8.66
C PHE A 110 -23.46 6.58 8.75
N SER A 111 -22.88 6.23 7.61
CA SER A 111 -21.71 5.35 7.52
C SER A 111 -20.66 5.98 6.61
N VAL A 112 -19.39 5.78 6.97
CA VAL A 112 -18.26 6.15 6.12
C VAL A 112 -17.38 4.92 5.95
N LYS A 113 -17.08 4.55 4.71
CA LYS A 113 -16.05 3.55 4.42
C LYS A 113 -14.79 4.28 3.95
N GLU A 114 -13.74 4.20 4.76
CA GLU A 114 -12.42 4.70 4.44
C GLU A 114 -11.61 3.57 3.80
N THR A 115 -11.22 3.73 2.54
CA THR A 115 -10.36 2.78 1.83
C THR A 115 -9.00 3.42 1.61
N LEU A 116 -7.99 2.86 2.26
CA LEU A 116 -6.58 3.18 2.06
C LEU A 116 -6.10 2.45 0.80
N LEU A 117 -5.78 3.22 -0.24
CA LEU A 117 -5.25 2.74 -1.51
C LEU A 117 -3.84 3.29 -1.70
N VAL A 118 -2.86 2.41 -1.82
CA VAL A 118 -1.49 2.78 -2.19
C VAL A 118 -1.18 2.10 -3.52
N PRO A 119 -1.25 2.81 -4.65
CA PRO A 119 -1.02 2.16 -5.93
C PRO A 119 0.39 1.59 -6.02
N VAL A 120 0.51 0.39 -6.59
CA VAL A 120 1.73 -0.43 -6.53
C VAL A 120 2.97 0.32 -6.99
N ARG A 121 2.86 1.19 -7.99
CA ARG A 121 3.99 1.87 -8.65
C ARG A 121 4.06 3.37 -8.40
N GLU A 122 3.13 3.92 -7.62
CA GLU A 122 3.01 5.36 -7.41
C GLU A 122 3.74 5.84 -6.16
N SER A 123 4.32 7.03 -6.26
CA SER A 123 4.96 7.74 -5.14
C SER A 123 3.92 8.51 -4.34
N GLY A 124 2.91 7.79 -3.84
CA GLY A 124 1.79 8.39 -3.13
C GLY A 124 0.69 7.40 -2.76
N ALA A 125 -0.36 7.92 -2.15
CA ALA A 125 -1.52 7.19 -1.67
C ALA A 125 -2.81 7.99 -1.90
N VAL A 126 -3.93 7.28 -1.93
CA VAL A 126 -5.28 7.85 -1.99
C VAL A 126 -6.12 7.23 -0.88
N ILE A 127 -6.74 8.06 -0.07
CA ILE A 127 -7.72 7.67 0.95
C ILE A 127 -9.09 7.98 0.37
N VAL A 128 -9.88 6.95 0.07
CA VAL A 128 -11.22 7.08 -0.49
C VAL A 128 -12.24 6.99 0.64
N LEU A 129 -13.13 7.98 0.73
CA LEU A 129 -14.14 8.11 1.76
C LEU A 129 -15.52 8.00 1.10
N GLU A 130 -16.10 6.81 1.15
CA GLU A 130 -17.45 6.57 0.66
C GLU A 130 -18.45 6.89 1.78
N VAL A 131 -19.18 8.00 1.63
CA VAL A 131 -20.11 8.52 2.62
C VAL A 131 -21.54 8.14 2.25
N GLU A 132 -22.30 7.65 3.23
CA GLU A 132 -23.76 7.52 3.16
C GLU A 132 -24.37 8.15 4.41
N THR A 133 -25.26 9.14 4.25
CA THR A 133 -25.82 9.90 5.38
C THR A 133 -27.26 10.38 5.12
N VAL A 134 -28.06 10.48 6.19
CA VAL A 134 -29.41 11.07 6.12
C VAL A 134 -29.46 12.54 6.58
N HIS A 135 -28.41 13.02 7.24
CA HIS A 135 -28.23 14.41 7.69
C HIS A 135 -26.91 14.99 7.18
N PRO A 136 -26.71 16.32 7.21
CA PRO A 136 -25.42 16.90 6.87
C PRO A 136 -24.27 16.27 7.68
N LEU A 137 -23.28 15.75 6.96
CA LEU A 137 -22.06 15.17 7.50
C LEU A 137 -20.86 15.81 6.81
N GLU A 138 -19.95 16.39 7.58
CA GLU A 138 -18.65 16.84 7.10
C GLU A 138 -17.54 16.00 7.70
N ILE A 139 -16.47 15.76 6.93
CA ILE A 139 -15.29 15.02 7.37
C ILE A 139 -14.13 16.00 7.50
N GLU A 140 -13.51 16.00 8.67
CA GLU A 140 -12.26 16.71 8.95
C GLU A 140 -11.14 15.69 9.07
N ALA A 141 -10.09 15.85 8.26
CA ALA A 141 -8.88 15.05 8.31
C ALA A 141 -7.79 15.85 9.03
N ILE A 142 -7.20 15.24 10.04
CA ILE A 142 -6.25 15.88 10.95
C ILE A 142 -4.98 15.06 10.99
N PHE A 143 -3.82 15.69 10.89
CA PHE A 143 -2.52 15.02 10.97
C PHE A 143 -1.47 15.94 11.62
N GLU A 144 -0.35 15.37 12.04
CA GLU A 144 0.84 16.11 12.47
C GLU A 144 1.91 15.99 11.39
N ARG A 145 2.43 17.12 10.89
CA ARG A 145 3.48 17.09 9.89
C ARG A 145 4.73 16.41 10.49
N ASP A 146 5.29 15.49 9.72
CA ASP A 146 6.50 14.78 10.09
C ASP A 146 7.36 14.58 8.83
N PHE A 147 7.53 15.68 8.11
CA PHE A 147 8.19 15.71 6.81
C PHE A 147 9.69 15.53 6.99
N GLN A 148 10.17 14.30 6.85
CA GLN A 148 11.52 13.91 7.22
C GLN A 148 12.01 12.72 6.39
N LEU A 149 13.32 12.58 6.19
CA LEU A 149 13.90 11.37 5.62
C LEU A 149 13.86 10.23 6.64
N GLU A 150 13.74 9.00 6.14
CA GLU A 150 13.85 7.81 6.96
C GLU A 150 15.22 7.75 7.67
N TRP A 151 15.19 7.40 8.96
CA TRP A 151 16.38 7.31 9.79
C TRP A 151 17.39 6.35 9.15
N PRO A 152 18.69 6.67 9.13
CA PRO A 152 19.38 7.71 9.92
C PRO A 152 19.53 9.07 9.22
N ALA A 153 18.98 9.21 8.02
CA ALA A 153 19.06 10.47 7.31
C ALA A 153 18.14 11.52 7.95
N ALA A 154 18.39 12.79 7.61
CA ALA A 154 17.57 13.90 8.04
C ALA A 154 17.57 15.02 7.01
N LEU A 155 16.47 15.76 7.00
CA LEU A 155 16.23 17.05 6.38
C LEU A 155 16.49 18.12 7.42
N GLY A 156 17.05 19.24 6.97
CA GLY A 156 17.19 20.46 7.75
C GLY A 156 15.86 21.19 7.92
N GLY A 157 15.88 22.52 7.85
CA GLY A 157 14.68 23.34 7.93
C GLY A 157 13.60 22.88 6.95
N THR A 158 12.45 22.48 7.48
CA THR A 158 11.25 22.11 6.72
C THR A 158 10.14 23.10 7.00
N TYR A 159 9.30 23.34 6.01
CA TYR A 159 8.19 24.27 6.10
C TYR A 159 6.92 23.65 5.51
N SER A 160 5.79 24.27 5.85
CA SER A 160 4.45 23.87 5.41
C SER A 160 3.66 25.11 5.04
N ASP A 161 2.96 25.04 3.92
CA ASP A 161 2.04 26.08 3.47
C ASP A 161 0.76 25.45 2.93
N TRP A 162 -0.39 26.08 3.17
CA TRP A 162 -1.62 25.74 2.46
C TRP A 162 -1.62 26.40 1.08
N ASP A 163 -1.66 25.58 0.02
CA ASP A 163 -1.80 26.06 -1.35
C ASP A 163 -3.26 25.95 -1.80
N ALA A 164 -3.94 27.09 -1.80
CA ALA A 164 -5.34 27.19 -2.19
C ALA A 164 -5.57 26.90 -3.69
N GLY A 165 -4.57 27.02 -4.55
CA GLY A 165 -4.70 26.73 -5.98
C GLY A 165 -4.76 25.22 -6.28
N VAL A 166 -4.33 24.39 -5.34
CA VAL A 166 -4.35 22.92 -5.45
C VAL A 166 -5.12 22.21 -4.33
N HIS A 167 -5.69 22.98 -3.41
CA HIS A 167 -6.45 22.49 -2.27
C HIS A 167 -5.66 21.48 -1.42
N ALA A 168 -4.40 21.80 -1.12
CA ALA A 168 -3.50 20.92 -0.37
C ALA A 168 -2.52 21.67 0.51
N PHE A 169 -2.06 21.00 1.57
CA PHE A 169 -0.83 21.37 2.23
C PHE A 169 0.36 20.97 1.36
N TYR A 170 1.28 21.90 1.15
CA TYR A 170 2.59 21.70 0.55
C TYR A 170 3.65 21.64 1.65
N PHE A 171 4.46 20.59 1.65
CA PHE A 171 5.65 20.49 2.50
C PHE A 171 6.90 20.58 1.66
N GLY A 172 7.89 21.33 2.14
CA GLY A 172 9.18 21.47 1.48
C GLY A 172 10.32 21.65 2.46
N GLU A 173 11.53 21.67 1.92
CA GLU A 173 12.76 22.01 2.65
C GLU A 173 13.55 23.10 1.90
N GLU A 174 14.51 23.72 2.59
CA GLU A 174 15.24 24.90 2.12
C GLU A 174 15.87 24.75 0.72
N GLN A 175 16.40 23.56 0.39
CA GLN A 175 17.03 23.26 -0.90
C GLN A 175 16.02 22.93 -2.00
N ARG A 176 14.71 22.84 -1.67
CA ARG A 176 13.59 22.55 -2.59
C ARG A 176 13.73 21.25 -3.37
N LYS A 177 14.56 20.32 -2.87
CA LYS A 177 14.77 19.00 -3.47
C LYS A 177 13.68 18.02 -3.08
N TYR A 178 13.21 18.10 -1.84
CA TYR A 178 12.15 17.23 -1.33
C TYR A 178 10.86 18.02 -1.19
N ALA A 179 9.77 17.44 -1.68
CA ALA A 179 8.46 18.05 -1.66
C ALA A 179 7.37 17.02 -1.41
N ALA A 180 6.29 17.42 -0.75
CA ALA A 180 5.09 16.61 -0.59
C ALA A 180 3.81 17.44 -0.63
N PHE A 181 2.71 16.79 -1.00
CA PHE A 181 1.37 17.35 -0.99
C PHE A 181 0.41 16.42 -0.25
N VAL A 182 -0.45 17.00 0.59
CA VAL A 182 -1.54 16.32 1.30
C VAL A 182 -2.80 17.16 1.15
N GLY A 183 -3.79 16.66 0.41
CA GLY A 183 -4.96 17.47 0.06
C GLY A 183 -6.10 16.70 -0.55
N SER A 184 -7.13 17.42 -0.99
CA SER A 184 -8.29 16.87 -1.69
C SER A 184 -8.80 17.88 -2.70
N PRO A 185 -9.37 17.47 -3.85
CA PRO A 185 -10.04 18.38 -4.78
C PRO A 185 -11.12 19.26 -4.13
N THR A 186 -11.76 18.78 -3.06
CA THR A 186 -12.81 19.53 -2.34
C THR A 186 -12.33 20.07 -1.00
N ALA A 187 -11.03 19.98 -0.69
CA ALA A 187 -10.53 20.38 0.61
C ALA A 187 -10.59 21.90 0.80
N VAL A 188 -10.97 22.28 2.01
CA VAL A 188 -10.84 23.63 2.53
C VAL A 188 -9.92 23.58 3.74
N PHE A 189 -9.07 24.60 3.86
CA PHE A 189 -8.22 24.81 5.02
C PHE A 189 -9.04 24.84 6.31
N SER A 190 -8.64 24.08 7.33
CA SER A 190 -9.25 24.13 8.67
C SER A 190 -8.29 24.67 9.71
N ALA A 191 -7.09 24.10 9.81
CA ALA A 191 -6.06 24.52 10.74
C ALA A 191 -4.66 24.18 10.22
N GLN A 192 -3.65 24.89 10.70
CA GLN A 192 -2.24 24.56 10.47
C GLN A 192 -1.50 24.54 11.79
N GLU A 193 -0.46 23.71 11.85
CA GLU A 193 0.46 23.67 12.97
C GLU A 193 1.05 25.06 13.26
N TYR A 194 1.33 25.33 14.53
CA TYR A 194 1.98 26.56 14.96
C TYR A 194 2.71 26.35 16.28
N GLN A 195 3.70 27.20 16.52
CA GLN A 195 4.39 27.31 17.81
C GLN A 195 4.64 28.78 18.11
N THR A 196 4.18 29.21 19.29
CA THR A 196 4.41 30.57 19.81
C THR A 196 5.01 30.48 21.22
N ASN A 197 5.33 31.62 21.82
CA ASN A 197 5.79 31.67 23.21
C ASN A 197 4.71 31.25 24.24
N TYR A 198 3.44 31.16 23.85
CA TYR A 198 2.31 30.96 24.78
C TYR A 198 1.55 29.66 24.55
N SER A 199 1.53 29.15 23.32
CA SER A 199 0.87 27.91 22.95
C SER A 199 1.47 27.32 21.68
N ASP A 200 1.29 26.02 21.52
CA ASP A 200 1.59 25.29 20.30
C ASP A 200 0.42 24.39 19.90
N SER A 201 0.42 24.00 18.64
CA SER A 201 -0.37 22.88 18.14
C SER A 201 0.40 22.21 17.02
N PRO A 202 0.68 20.90 17.10
CA PRO A 202 1.34 20.18 16.02
C PRO A 202 0.37 19.78 14.90
N ALA A 203 -0.93 20.04 15.06
CA ALA A 203 -1.97 19.54 14.17
C ALA A 203 -2.21 20.49 12.99
N SER A 204 -2.22 19.93 11.79
CA SER A 204 -2.79 20.53 10.60
C SER A 204 -4.07 19.79 10.22
N ALA A 205 -5.05 20.50 9.68
CA ALA A 205 -6.35 19.94 9.39
C ALA A 205 -6.97 20.53 8.12
N LEU A 206 -7.69 19.68 7.39
CA LEU A 206 -8.48 20.05 6.22
C LEU A 206 -9.89 19.47 6.33
N ARG A 207 -10.88 20.17 5.77
CA ARG A 207 -12.26 19.70 5.68
C ARG A 207 -12.62 19.39 4.24
N LEU A 208 -13.37 18.32 4.02
CA LEU A 208 -13.68 17.81 2.68
C LEU A 208 -15.02 18.32 2.10
N GLY A 209 -15.62 19.31 2.78
CA GLY A 209 -16.96 19.83 2.48
C GLY A 209 -18.08 18.89 2.95
N PRO A 210 -19.28 19.43 3.23
CA PRO A 210 -20.39 18.65 3.75
C PRO A 210 -21.07 17.79 2.67
N THR A 211 -21.36 16.53 2.99
CA THR A 211 -22.36 15.72 2.30
C THR A 211 -23.71 15.99 2.94
N LEU A 212 -24.63 16.65 2.23
CA LEU A 212 -25.89 17.11 2.82
C LEU A 212 -26.88 15.96 3.11
N LYS A 213 -26.97 15.00 2.19
CA LYS A 213 -27.82 13.80 2.26
C LYS A 213 -27.48 12.85 1.13
N GLY A 214 -27.67 11.55 1.34
CA GLY A 214 -27.49 10.51 0.33
C GLY A 214 -26.07 9.97 0.33
N LYS A 215 -25.52 9.72 -0.87
CA LYS A 215 -24.20 9.13 -1.05
C LYS A 215 -23.26 10.09 -1.76
N GLU A 216 -22.03 10.16 -1.29
CA GLU A 216 -20.96 10.94 -1.92
C GLU A 216 -19.62 10.25 -1.70
N THR A 217 -18.71 10.37 -2.65
CA THR A 217 -17.32 9.90 -2.49
C THR A 217 -16.41 11.10 -2.39
N LYS A 218 -15.61 11.13 -1.33
CA LYS A 218 -14.55 12.13 -1.12
C LYS A 218 -13.21 11.41 -1.16
N ILE A 219 -12.14 12.13 -1.47
CA ILE A 219 -10.79 11.56 -1.49
C ILE A 219 -9.82 12.45 -0.72
N ILE A 220 -8.74 11.88 -0.22
CA ILE A 220 -7.54 12.60 0.18
C ILE A 220 -6.37 11.99 -0.59
N ALA A 221 -5.58 12.79 -1.29
CA ALA A 221 -4.39 12.35 -1.98
C ALA A 221 -3.15 12.80 -1.21
N VAL A 222 -2.18 11.89 -1.12
CA VAL A 222 -0.84 12.11 -0.57
C VAL A 222 0.15 11.80 -1.67
N ALA A 223 1.07 12.71 -1.98
CA ALA A 223 2.15 12.45 -2.92
C ALA A 223 3.42 13.14 -2.46
N ALA A 224 4.57 12.57 -2.80
CA ALA A 224 5.85 13.22 -2.55
C ALA A 224 6.86 12.93 -3.66
N SER A 225 7.88 13.78 -3.74
CA SER A 225 8.97 13.64 -4.66
C SER A 225 10.30 14.00 -4.02
N VAL A 226 11.35 13.33 -4.48
CA VAL A 226 12.75 13.61 -4.18
C VAL A 226 13.44 14.44 -5.29
N SER A 227 12.64 14.91 -6.25
CA SER A 227 13.02 15.69 -7.44
C SER A 227 12.36 17.07 -7.46
N GLY A 228 11.86 17.53 -6.31
CA GLY A 228 11.30 18.87 -6.13
C GLY A 228 9.78 18.95 -6.28
N ARG A 229 9.28 20.18 -6.15
CA ARG A 229 7.84 20.50 -6.04
C ARG A 229 7.03 20.07 -7.26
N ASP A 230 7.50 20.36 -8.46
CA ASP A 230 6.71 20.14 -9.69
C ASP A 230 6.35 18.65 -9.88
N ASP A 231 7.29 17.75 -9.61
CA ASP A 231 7.07 16.31 -9.69
C ASP A 231 6.10 15.80 -8.60
N ALA A 232 6.19 16.36 -7.39
CA ALA A 232 5.27 16.04 -6.30
C ALA A 232 3.85 16.53 -6.62
N GLU A 233 3.73 17.75 -7.16
CA GLU A 233 2.44 18.34 -7.55
C GLU A 233 1.81 17.58 -8.72
N ALA A 234 2.60 17.20 -9.73
CA ALA A 234 2.14 16.40 -10.85
C ALA A 234 1.59 15.04 -10.40
N SER A 235 2.27 14.39 -9.46
CA SER A 235 1.82 13.11 -8.88
C SER A 235 0.55 13.29 -8.04
N TYR A 236 0.49 14.34 -7.21
CA TYR A 236 -0.71 14.70 -6.45
C TYR A 236 -1.92 14.94 -7.37
N ARG A 237 -1.74 15.73 -8.44
CA ARG A 237 -2.81 16.02 -9.42
C ARG A 237 -3.28 14.77 -10.14
N ARG A 238 -2.36 13.87 -10.53
CA ARG A 238 -2.71 12.58 -11.14
C ARG A 238 -3.57 11.73 -10.20
N LEU A 239 -3.11 11.54 -8.97
CA LEU A 239 -3.81 10.73 -7.96
C LEU A 239 -5.16 11.34 -7.54
N SER A 240 -5.26 12.67 -7.49
CA SER A 240 -6.49 13.37 -7.11
C SER A 240 -7.51 13.50 -8.25
N ALA A 241 -7.08 13.43 -9.52
CA ALA A 241 -7.98 13.50 -10.66
C ALA A 241 -8.63 12.14 -10.98
N ASP A 242 -7.86 11.06 -11.02
CA ASP A 242 -8.37 9.71 -11.29
C ASP A 242 -7.47 8.64 -10.67
N TYR A 243 -7.89 8.09 -9.53
CA TYR A 243 -7.24 6.96 -8.88
C TYR A 243 -7.78 5.60 -9.35
N SER A 244 -8.86 5.57 -10.16
CA SER A 244 -9.57 4.35 -10.50
C SER A 244 -8.77 3.45 -11.44
N ALA A 245 -7.99 4.06 -12.36
CA ALA A 245 -7.06 3.35 -13.21
C ALA A 245 -5.95 2.69 -12.37
N GLU A 246 -5.39 3.42 -11.42
CA GLU A 246 -4.33 2.95 -10.52
C GLU A 246 -4.80 1.85 -9.56
N ALA A 247 -6.04 1.94 -9.07
CA ALA A 247 -6.66 0.87 -8.28
C ALA A 247 -6.81 -0.42 -9.10
N LYS A 248 -7.28 -0.31 -10.35
CA LYS A 248 -7.45 -1.46 -11.26
C LYS A 248 -6.11 -2.08 -11.64
N ASP A 249 -5.09 -1.27 -11.93
CA ASP A 249 -3.74 -1.76 -12.23
C ASP A 249 -3.15 -2.48 -11.01
N SER A 250 -3.32 -1.93 -9.81
CA SER A 250 -2.84 -2.54 -8.57
C SER A 250 -3.54 -3.88 -8.29
N ALA A 251 -4.86 -3.96 -8.44
CA ALA A 251 -5.57 -5.23 -8.31
C ALA A 251 -5.14 -6.25 -9.37
N LYS A 252 -4.90 -5.79 -10.60
CA LYS A 252 -4.40 -6.64 -11.70
C LYS A 252 -2.99 -7.14 -11.40
N TYR A 253 -2.11 -6.29 -10.87
CA TYR A 253 -0.73 -6.64 -10.52
C TYR A 253 -0.67 -7.86 -9.57
N TYR A 254 -1.47 -7.86 -8.51
CA TYR A 254 -1.51 -8.96 -7.56
C TYR A 254 -2.19 -10.21 -8.13
N ARG A 255 -3.27 -10.06 -8.93
CA ARG A 255 -3.89 -11.19 -9.63
C ARG A 255 -2.94 -11.85 -10.62
N ASP A 256 -2.23 -11.05 -11.43
CA ASP A 256 -1.24 -11.53 -12.39
C ASP A 256 -0.08 -12.25 -11.68
N PHE A 257 0.37 -11.70 -10.55
CA PHE A 257 1.40 -12.34 -9.71
C PHE A 257 0.95 -13.74 -9.25
N LEU A 258 -0.24 -13.86 -8.66
CA LEU A 258 -0.75 -15.15 -8.20
C LEU A 258 -0.98 -16.15 -9.34
N ALA A 259 -1.39 -15.65 -10.52
CA ALA A 259 -1.67 -16.47 -11.69
C ALA A 259 -0.39 -16.97 -12.39
N ARG A 260 0.72 -16.22 -12.30
CA ARG A 260 2.00 -16.57 -12.95
C ARG A 260 2.96 -17.36 -12.07
N THR A 261 2.73 -17.43 -10.75
CA THR A 261 3.54 -18.21 -9.82
C THR A 261 2.86 -19.53 -9.47
N VAL A 262 3.64 -20.52 -9.04
CA VAL A 262 3.16 -21.84 -8.64
C VAL A 262 2.16 -21.68 -7.49
N SER A 263 1.01 -22.34 -7.63
CA SER A 263 -0.02 -22.42 -6.60
C SER A 263 -0.17 -23.87 -6.13
N VAL A 264 -0.68 -24.04 -4.91
CA VAL A 264 -1.08 -25.35 -4.37
C VAL A 264 -2.58 -25.36 -4.11
N GLU A 265 -3.20 -26.54 -4.25
CA GLU A 265 -4.58 -26.79 -3.83
C GLU A 265 -4.57 -27.46 -2.47
N LEU A 266 -5.04 -26.76 -1.44
CA LEU A 266 -5.10 -27.25 -0.07
C LEU A 266 -6.54 -27.68 0.26
N PRO A 267 -6.73 -28.83 0.97
CA PRO A 267 -8.06 -29.32 1.30
C PRO A 267 -8.77 -28.47 2.37
N ASP A 268 -8.02 -27.67 3.13
CA ASP A 268 -8.53 -26.76 4.14
C ASP A 268 -8.57 -25.32 3.57
N ALA A 269 -9.77 -24.73 3.54
CA ALA A 269 -9.98 -23.41 2.96
C ALA A 269 -9.27 -22.28 3.73
N GLN A 270 -9.10 -22.42 5.05
CA GLN A 270 -8.40 -21.44 5.86
C GLN A 270 -6.89 -21.51 5.59
N LEU A 271 -6.33 -22.71 5.44
CA LEU A 271 -4.94 -22.90 5.03
C LEU A 271 -4.71 -22.41 3.59
N GLN A 272 -5.64 -22.66 2.66
CA GLN A 272 -5.57 -22.12 1.29
C GLN A 272 -5.50 -20.59 1.32
N GLN A 273 -6.43 -19.95 2.04
CA GLN A 273 -6.46 -18.49 2.16
C GLN A 273 -5.17 -17.96 2.81
N ALA A 274 -4.67 -18.61 3.87
CA ALA A 274 -3.41 -18.20 4.51
C ALA A 274 -2.21 -18.34 3.57
N TYR A 275 -2.15 -19.39 2.75
CA TYR A 275 -1.10 -19.58 1.76
C TYR A 275 -1.13 -18.50 0.68
N ASP A 276 -2.30 -18.22 0.10
CA ASP A 276 -2.42 -17.20 -0.94
C ASP A 276 -2.10 -15.79 -0.40
N TRP A 277 -2.51 -15.48 0.83
CA TRP A 277 -2.12 -14.23 1.50
C TRP A 277 -0.63 -14.17 1.83
N ALA A 278 0.02 -15.27 2.20
CA ALA A 278 1.47 -15.28 2.44
C ALA A 278 2.26 -14.92 1.18
N ARG A 279 1.82 -15.39 0.01
CA ARG A 279 2.41 -15.03 -1.30
C ARG A 279 2.25 -13.53 -1.58
N ILE A 280 1.04 -12.99 -1.38
CA ILE A 280 0.80 -11.55 -1.49
C ILE A 280 1.68 -10.75 -0.53
N SER A 281 1.78 -11.15 0.73
CA SER A 281 2.60 -10.46 1.74
C SER A 281 4.10 -10.50 1.42
N ALA A 282 4.61 -11.61 0.88
CA ALA A 282 6.00 -11.68 0.41
C ALA A 282 6.26 -10.66 -0.72
N MET A 283 5.32 -10.56 -1.66
CA MET A 283 5.41 -9.60 -2.77
C MET A 283 5.30 -8.15 -2.30
N GLN A 284 4.44 -7.87 -1.33
CA GLN A 284 4.29 -6.54 -0.70
C GLN A 284 5.56 -6.08 0.04
N GLY A 285 6.48 -6.99 0.36
CA GLY A 285 7.79 -6.67 0.91
C GLY A 285 8.79 -6.11 -0.12
N LEU A 286 8.44 -6.07 -1.41
CA LEU A 286 9.30 -5.52 -2.47
C LEU A 286 9.16 -3.99 -2.53
N VAL A 287 10.22 -3.29 -2.16
CA VAL A 287 10.25 -1.83 -2.07
C VAL A 287 11.28 -1.25 -3.05
N THR A 288 10.92 -0.15 -3.71
CA THR A 288 11.76 0.63 -4.60
C THR A 288 12.09 1.97 -3.96
N ASN A 289 13.37 2.13 -3.63
CA ASN A 289 13.93 3.38 -3.18
C ASN A 289 14.62 4.09 -4.37
N PRO A 290 14.37 5.40 -4.61
CA PRO A 290 14.89 6.11 -5.78
C PRO A 290 16.42 6.22 -5.83
N TYR A 291 17.12 6.00 -4.72
CA TYR A 291 18.59 6.07 -4.63
C TYR A 291 19.26 4.70 -4.45
N LEU A 292 18.60 3.77 -3.75
CA LEU A 292 19.17 2.46 -3.44
C LEU A 292 18.84 1.41 -4.51
N GLY A 293 17.69 1.53 -5.16
CA GLY A 293 17.13 0.53 -6.07
C GLY A 293 15.95 -0.23 -5.46
N THR A 294 15.62 -1.39 -6.04
CA THR A 294 14.50 -2.23 -5.61
C THR A 294 15.02 -3.46 -4.87
N GLY A 295 14.46 -3.75 -3.69
CA GLY A 295 14.88 -4.87 -2.84
C GLY A 295 13.77 -5.29 -1.88
N LEU A 296 14.02 -6.33 -1.08
CA LEU A 296 13.08 -6.83 -0.08
C LEU A 296 13.36 -6.23 1.29
N ILE A 297 12.29 -5.75 1.94
CA ILE A 297 12.34 -5.33 3.33
C ILE A 297 12.01 -6.48 4.29
N ALA A 298 12.28 -6.31 5.58
CA ALA A 298 11.93 -7.32 6.59
C ALA A 298 10.49 -7.23 7.11
N GLY A 299 9.87 -6.05 7.08
CA GLY A 299 8.43 -5.90 7.37
C GLY A 299 8.01 -4.53 7.87
N TYR A 300 6.72 -4.21 7.72
CA TYR A 300 6.17 -2.90 8.05
C TYR A 300 5.76 -2.76 9.51
N ARG A 301 6.00 -1.58 10.10
CA ARG A 301 5.38 -1.14 11.36
C ARG A 301 5.32 0.38 11.40
N THR A 302 4.47 0.94 12.25
CA THR A 302 4.48 2.37 12.59
C THR A 302 5.80 2.78 13.24
N SER A 303 6.31 3.95 12.88
CA SER A 303 7.50 4.58 13.47
C SER A 303 7.21 5.45 14.70
N GLY A 304 5.95 5.84 14.91
CA GLY A 304 5.56 6.72 16.00
C GLY A 304 6.20 8.11 15.83
N ARG A 305 6.94 8.57 16.84
CA ARG A 305 7.70 9.84 16.79
C ARG A 305 9.07 9.70 16.12
N GLY A 306 9.51 8.48 15.81
CA GLY A 306 10.77 8.22 15.12
C GLY A 306 10.60 8.22 13.60
N GLN A 307 11.71 7.96 12.90
CA GLN A 307 11.75 7.82 11.44
C GLN A 307 12.18 6.42 11.00
N ARG A 308 11.92 5.42 11.85
CA ARG A 308 12.16 4.00 11.56
C ARG A 308 10.81 3.27 11.56
N PRO A 309 10.20 2.99 10.40
CA PRO A 309 8.93 2.27 10.28
C PRO A 309 9.10 0.77 10.56
N GLY A 310 9.47 0.45 11.80
CA GLY A 310 9.80 -0.90 12.25
C GLY A 310 11.01 -1.49 11.53
N PHE A 311 10.73 -2.44 10.65
CA PHE A 311 11.73 -3.20 9.89
C PHE A 311 11.57 -3.00 8.37
N ALA A 312 10.99 -1.86 7.94
CA ALA A 312 10.84 -1.53 6.52
C ALA A 312 12.15 -1.04 5.86
N TRP A 313 13.25 -1.69 6.24
CA TRP A 313 14.59 -1.57 5.69
C TRP A 313 14.96 -2.86 4.99
N PHE A 314 16.01 -2.81 4.18
CA PHE A 314 16.50 -4.01 3.49
C PHE A 314 17.41 -4.81 4.43
N PHE A 315 17.07 -6.07 4.68
CA PHE A 315 17.86 -6.98 5.52
C PHE A 315 18.37 -8.15 4.69
N GLY A 316 19.66 -8.47 4.79
CA GLY A 316 20.26 -9.57 4.03
C GLY A 316 19.57 -10.90 4.33
N ARG A 317 19.46 -11.28 5.61
CA ARG A 317 18.81 -12.52 6.05
C ARG A 317 17.38 -12.64 5.52
N ASP A 318 16.56 -11.62 5.75
CA ASP A 318 15.13 -11.63 5.45
C ASP A 318 14.90 -11.62 3.93
N SER A 319 15.76 -10.92 3.17
CA SER A 319 15.80 -11.00 1.71
C SER A 319 16.12 -12.40 1.22
N PHE A 320 17.09 -13.10 1.83
CA PHE A 320 17.46 -14.46 1.40
C PHE A 320 16.35 -15.49 1.69
N TRP A 321 15.74 -15.45 2.87
CA TRP A 321 14.63 -16.36 3.18
C TRP A 321 13.41 -16.12 2.28
N THR A 322 13.09 -14.86 2.02
CA THR A 322 11.98 -14.52 1.14
C THR A 322 12.31 -14.88 -0.31
N ALA A 323 13.56 -14.68 -0.76
CA ALA A 323 14.01 -15.10 -2.10
C ALA A 323 13.92 -16.62 -2.30
N LEU A 324 14.18 -17.44 -1.26
CA LEU A 324 13.96 -18.89 -1.33
C LEU A 324 12.49 -19.25 -1.54
N ALA A 325 11.57 -18.53 -0.88
CA ALA A 325 10.14 -18.71 -1.07
C ALA A 325 9.70 -18.31 -2.49
N LEU A 326 10.15 -17.14 -2.97
CA LEU A 326 9.90 -16.64 -4.33
C LEU A 326 10.43 -17.60 -5.41
N ASP A 327 11.64 -18.13 -5.22
CA ASP A 327 12.24 -19.13 -6.13
C ASP A 327 11.42 -20.43 -6.15
N SER A 328 10.96 -20.88 -4.98
CA SER A 328 10.14 -22.10 -4.83
C SER A 328 8.77 -21.98 -5.51
N GLU A 329 8.21 -20.77 -5.62
CA GLU A 329 6.97 -20.52 -6.36
C GLU A 329 7.21 -20.09 -7.82
N GLY A 330 8.45 -20.13 -8.31
CA GLY A 330 8.80 -19.81 -9.69
C GLY A 330 8.88 -18.32 -10.02
N ASP A 331 8.87 -17.41 -9.03
CA ASP A 331 9.15 -15.99 -9.24
C ASP A 331 10.66 -15.68 -9.25
N PHE A 332 11.36 -16.29 -10.21
CA PHE A 332 12.80 -16.15 -10.38
C PHE A 332 13.23 -14.69 -10.59
N ALA A 333 12.37 -13.87 -11.19
CA ALA A 333 12.66 -12.46 -11.44
C ALA A 333 12.77 -11.68 -10.14
N THR A 334 11.77 -11.80 -9.24
CA THR A 334 11.79 -11.10 -7.95
C THR A 334 12.87 -11.67 -7.03
N ALA A 335 13.09 -12.99 -7.04
CA ALA A 335 14.21 -13.61 -6.31
C ALA A 335 15.57 -13.03 -6.77
N LYS A 336 15.79 -12.91 -8.08
CA LYS A 336 16.99 -12.26 -8.62
C LYS A 336 17.09 -10.80 -8.20
N THR A 337 16.01 -10.02 -8.26
CA THR A 337 16.01 -8.62 -7.79
C THR A 337 16.45 -8.51 -6.33
N ALA A 338 15.95 -9.37 -5.45
CA ALA A 338 16.36 -9.39 -4.05
C ALA A 338 17.85 -9.71 -3.87
N LEU A 339 18.35 -10.73 -4.57
CA LEU A 339 19.76 -11.13 -4.52
C LEU A 339 20.70 -10.07 -5.11
N ASP A 340 20.34 -9.46 -6.23
CA ASP A 340 21.10 -8.38 -6.87
C ASP A 340 21.22 -7.17 -5.91
N PHE A 341 20.12 -6.79 -5.26
CA PHE A 341 20.11 -5.67 -4.32
C PHE A 341 21.07 -5.90 -3.16
N VAL A 342 20.99 -7.05 -2.50
CA VAL A 342 21.87 -7.37 -1.37
C VAL A 342 23.34 -7.47 -1.81
N SER A 343 23.59 -8.06 -2.99
CA SER A 343 24.94 -8.23 -3.54
C SER A 343 25.64 -6.89 -3.83
N LYS A 344 24.90 -5.84 -4.19
CA LYS A 344 25.44 -4.47 -4.38
C LYS A 344 26.20 -3.96 -3.16
N TYR A 345 25.82 -4.39 -1.96
CA TYR A 345 26.42 -3.93 -0.70
C TYR A 345 27.36 -4.96 -0.08
N GLN A 346 27.72 -6.02 -0.81
CA GLN A 346 28.75 -6.95 -0.37
C GLN A 346 30.11 -6.25 -0.37
N ARG A 347 30.82 -6.36 0.74
CA ARG A 347 32.19 -5.85 0.89
C ARG A 347 33.20 -6.72 0.16
N ALA A 348 34.40 -6.18 -0.07
CA ALA A 348 35.51 -6.91 -0.68
C ALA A 348 35.95 -8.16 0.13
N ASP A 349 35.70 -8.22 1.43
CA ASP A 349 35.95 -9.40 2.29
C ASP A 349 34.80 -10.41 2.30
N GLY A 350 33.80 -10.23 1.42
CA GLY A 350 32.64 -11.12 1.26
C GLY A 350 31.52 -10.88 2.27
N LYS A 351 31.70 -9.97 3.24
CA LYS A 351 30.66 -9.67 4.25
C LYS A 351 29.50 -8.89 3.65
N ILE A 352 28.30 -9.21 4.12
CA ILE A 352 27.05 -8.55 3.78
C ILE A 352 26.56 -7.77 5.02
N PRO A 353 26.12 -6.51 4.87
CA PRO A 353 25.60 -5.72 5.98
C PRO A 353 24.36 -6.38 6.61
N HIS A 354 24.20 -6.21 7.93
CA HIS A 354 23.04 -6.73 8.67
C HIS A 354 21.73 -6.11 8.17
N GLU A 355 21.72 -4.79 7.99
CA GLU A 355 20.58 -4.00 7.56
C GLU A 355 21.05 -2.80 6.73
N ILE A 356 20.22 -2.35 5.80
CA ILE A 356 20.42 -1.18 4.95
C ILE A 356 19.16 -0.33 5.05
N SER A 357 19.25 0.77 5.80
CA SER A 357 18.17 1.73 5.93
C SER A 357 17.81 2.36 4.56
N GLN A 358 16.56 2.77 4.36
CA GLN A 358 16.19 3.52 3.15
C GLN A 358 16.85 4.90 3.07
N GLY A 359 17.36 5.42 4.20
CA GLY A 359 18.16 6.63 4.30
C GLY A 359 19.67 6.41 4.07
N ALA A 360 20.14 5.19 3.79
CA ALA A 360 21.57 4.88 3.74
C ALA A 360 22.36 5.68 2.69
N SER A 361 21.73 6.11 1.59
CA SER A 361 22.38 6.94 0.55
C SER A 361 22.71 8.37 0.99
N PHE A 362 22.20 8.83 2.13
CA PHE A 362 22.37 10.23 2.58
C PHE A 362 23.36 10.39 3.74
N VAL A 363 23.93 9.30 4.24
CA VAL A 363 24.88 9.32 5.36
C VAL A 363 26.03 8.33 5.10
N ASN A 364 27.09 8.40 5.93
CA ASN A 364 28.13 7.37 5.92
C ASN A 364 27.65 6.12 6.67
N TRP A 365 26.91 5.24 5.98
CA TRP A 365 26.26 4.07 6.58
C TRP A 365 27.16 2.83 6.73
N PHE A 366 28.17 2.66 5.87
CA PHE A 366 28.95 1.41 5.73
C PHE A 366 30.36 1.45 6.32
#